data_AF-A0A1A2BCW3-F1
#
_entry.id   AF-A0A1A2BCW3-F1
#
_cell.length_a   1.000
_cell.length_b   1.000
_cell.length_c   1.000
_cell.angle_alpha   90.00
_cell.angle_beta   90.00
_cell.angle_gamma   90.00
#
_symmetry.space_group_name_H-M   'P 1'
#
loop_
_entity.id
_entity.type
_entity.pdbx_description
1 polymer ?
#
loop_
_entity_poly.entity_id
_entity_poly.type
_entity_poly.pdbx_seq_one_letter_code
_entity_poly.pdbx_strand_id
1 'polypeptide(L)'
;MSEAGKLVPLASLTPPGIQNHEKWIYKHMYQRERCALMHAKQGRDDDYLLPQDSVNRDQLIASLGRLSSYMRDLIEAHRGLRYRGGYFTDAARRVGARAVLDSHVVVVSDDAAPVNPQGVNQISKASSIVELQSGTPAEDAIDPGRWTVLAHCDAADLHTLTAIRKFGLKPTSSDAPAFVVSELFGPLILGSSVVELQVLYGLHIVNRSEPPSGFSS
;
A
#
# COMPACT_ATOMS: atom_id res chain seq x y z
N MET A 1 4.79 -27.75 -17.36
CA MET A 1 4.41 -26.56 -18.13
C MET A 1 3.78 -26.92 -19.47
N SER A 2 4.25 -28.00 -20.12
CA SER A 2 3.71 -28.48 -21.41
C SER A 2 2.19 -28.58 -21.51
N GLU A 3 1.48 -29.17 -20.54
CA GLU A 3 0.01 -29.28 -20.59
C GLU A 3 -0.70 -27.94 -20.40
N ALA A 4 -0.18 -27.07 -19.54
CA ALA A 4 -0.70 -25.72 -19.32
C ALA A 4 -0.54 -24.84 -20.56
N GLY A 5 0.59 -24.98 -21.25
CA GLY A 5 0.89 -24.27 -22.50
C GLY A 5 -0.03 -24.60 -23.67
N LYS A 6 -0.76 -25.73 -23.60
CA LYS A 6 -1.78 -26.11 -24.60
C LYS A 6 -3.08 -25.32 -24.43
N LEU A 7 -3.37 -24.84 -23.21
CA LEU A 7 -4.59 -24.09 -22.89
C LEU A 7 -4.37 -22.59 -23.03
N VAL A 8 -3.21 -22.09 -22.59
CA VAL A 8 -2.82 -20.67 -22.69
C VAL A 8 -1.38 -20.59 -23.18
N PRO A 9 -1.06 -19.81 -24.22
CA PRO A 9 0.30 -19.71 -24.74
C PRO A 9 1.30 -19.21 -23.69
N LEU A 10 2.39 -19.96 -23.50
CA LEU A 10 3.48 -19.60 -22.58
C LEU A 10 4.21 -18.29 -22.98
N ALA A 11 4.07 -17.85 -24.23
CA ALA A 11 4.64 -16.60 -24.71
C ALA A 11 4.15 -15.37 -23.90
N SER A 12 2.96 -15.44 -23.31
CA SER A 12 2.42 -14.38 -22.43
C SER A 12 3.22 -14.18 -21.13
N LEU A 13 3.97 -15.19 -20.70
CA LEU A 13 4.83 -15.14 -19.51
C LEU A 13 6.25 -14.64 -19.77
N THR A 14 6.63 -14.46 -21.04
CA THR A 14 8.01 -14.15 -21.43
C THR A 14 8.11 -12.84 -22.20
N PRO A 15 9.26 -12.15 -22.16
CA PRO A 15 9.52 -11.04 -23.06
C PRO A 15 9.44 -11.45 -24.55
N PRO A 16 9.20 -10.49 -25.47
CA PRO A 16 9.26 -10.74 -26.90
C PRO A 16 10.63 -11.31 -27.34
N GLY A 17 10.63 -12.22 -28.32
CA GLY A 17 11.86 -12.77 -28.91
C GLY A 17 12.46 -13.99 -28.18
N ILE A 18 11.87 -14.43 -27.06
CA ILE A 18 12.28 -15.68 -26.40
C ILE A 18 11.78 -16.88 -27.21
N GLN A 19 12.67 -17.82 -27.53
CA GLN A 19 12.29 -19.05 -28.27
C GLN A 19 11.96 -20.24 -27.35
N ASN A 20 12.72 -20.43 -26.27
CA ASN A 20 12.46 -21.49 -25.30
C ASN A 20 11.81 -20.91 -24.05
N HIS A 21 10.49 -20.74 -24.13
CA HIS A 21 9.70 -20.13 -23.05
C HIS A 21 9.77 -20.95 -21.75
N GLU A 22 9.68 -22.28 -21.82
CA GLU A 22 9.72 -23.14 -20.63
C GLU A 22 11.03 -22.99 -19.86
N LYS A 23 12.17 -23.03 -20.56
CA LYS A 23 13.49 -22.85 -19.94
C LYS A 23 13.64 -21.44 -19.36
N TRP A 24 13.13 -20.43 -20.06
CA TRP A 24 13.17 -19.05 -19.59
C TRP A 24 12.34 -18.88 -18.31
N ILE A 25 11.08 -19.33 -18.30
CA ILE A 25 10.17 -19.24 -17.15
C ILE A 25 10.76 -20.00 -15.95
N TYR A 26 11.26 -21.22 -16.17
CA TYR A 26 11.89 -22.00 -15.12
C TYR A 26 13.08 -21.27 -14.48
N LYS A 27 13.98 -20.71 -15.30
CA LYS A 27 15.15 -19.99 -14.80
C LYS A 27 14.78 -18.67 -14.14
N HIS A 28 13.97 -17.85 -14.80
CA HIS A 28 13.80 -16.44 -14.44
C HIS A 28 12.64 -16.15 -13.49
N MET A 29 11.60 -16.99 -13.49
CA MET A 29 10.49 -16.86 -12.55
C MET A 29 10.68 -17.86 -11.41
N TYR A 30 10.63 -19.16 -11.68
CA TYR A 30 10.67 -20.17 -10.61
C TYR A 30 12.00 -20.23 -9.83
N GLN A 31 13.13 -20.44 -10.51
CA GLN A 31 14.41 -20.66 -9.84
C GLN A 31 14.90 -19.39 -9.13
N ARG A 32 14.81 -18.23 -9.78
CA ARG A 32 15.23 -16.94 -9.18
C ARG A 32 14.37 -16.53 -8.00
N GLU A 33 13.04 -16.59 -8.11
CA GLU A 33 12.13 -16.24 -7.01
C GLU A 33 12.29 -17.21 -5.83
N ARG A 34 12.34 -18.53 -6.10
CA ARG A 34 12.56 -19.53 -5.05
C ARG A 34 13.89 -19.35 -4.35
N CYS A 35 14.99 -19.11 -5.09
CA CYS A 35 16.30 -18.88 -4.48
C CYS A 35 16.33 -17.57 -3.68
N ALA A 36 15.70 -16.50 -4.18
CA ALA A 36 15.59 -15.25 -3.44
C ALA A 36 14.87 -15.45 -2.10
N LEU A 37 13.75 -16.19 -2.10
CA LEU A 37 12.96 -16.49 -0.91
C LEU A 37 13.66 -17.43 0.09
N MET A 38 14.31 -18.49 -0.41
CA MET A 38 14.87 -19.55 0.43
C MET A 38 16.29 -19.26 0.93
N HIS A 39 17.02 -18.39 0.25
CA HIS A 39 18.44 -18.19 0.56
C HIS A 39 18.82 -16.78 0.98
N ALA A 40 18.01 -15.73 0.76
CA ALA A 40 18.31 -14.35 1.17
C ALA A 40 19.80 -13.98 1.03
N LYS A 41 20.47 -14.51 -0.01
CA LYS A 41 21.92 -14.43 -0.15
C LYS A 41 22.24 -13.05 -0.70
N GLN A 42 22.66 -12.16 0.19
CA GLN A 42 23.17 -10.85 -0.21
C GLN A 42 24.42 -11.02 -1.09
N GLY A 43 24.48 -10.25 -2.17
CA GLY A 43 25.74 -9.90 -2.84
C GLY A 43 26.51 -11.03 -3.53
N ARG A 44 25.86 -12.15 -3.88
CA ARG A 44 26.46 -13.14 -4.79
C ARG A 44 25.55 -13.24 -6.00
N ASP A 45 26.01 -12.68 -7.12
CA ASP A 45 25.40 -12.64 -8.46
C ASP A 45 24.24 -11.63 -8.66
N ASP A 46 24.36 -10.82 -9.73
CA ASP A 46 23.39 -9.82 -10.24
C ASP A 46 22.04 -10.41 -10.70
N ASP A 47 21.77 -11.67 -10.35
CA ASP A 47 20.74 -12.51 -10.94
C ASP A 47 19.59 -12.85 -9.96
N TYR A 48 19.64 -12.37 -8.72
CA TYR A 48 18.61 -12.63 -7.70
C TYR A 48 17.63 -11.46 -7.55
N LEU A 49 16.34 -11.73 -7.66
CA LEU A 49 15.27 -10.75 -7.41
C LEU A 49 15.01 -10.60 -5.90
N LEU A 50 15.99 -10.08 -5.16
CA LEU A 50 15.78 -9.67 -3.77
C LEU A 50 15.15 -8.26 -3.76
N PRO A 51 14.04 -8.02 -3.04
CA PRO A 51 13.36 -6.72 -3.03
C PRO A 51 14.09 -5.62 -2.24
N GLN A 52 15.42 -5.74 -2.08
CA GLN A 52 16.24 -4.84 -1.26
C GLN A 52 16.55 -3.51 -1.97
N ASP A 53 16.47 -3.48 -3.29
CA ASP A 53 16.50 -2.25 -4.10
C ASP A 53 15.21 -2.11 -4.93
N SER A 54 14.89 -0.87 -5.31
CA SER A 54 13.66 -0.53 -6.03
C SER A 54 13.56 -1.23 -7.39
N VAL A 55 14.69 -1.38 -8.09
CA VAL A 55 14.73 -1.99 -9.43
C VAL A 55 14.36 -3.48 -9.38
N ASN A 56 14.96 -4.23 -8.45
CA ASN A 56 14.68 -5.64 -8.26
C ASN A 56 13.27 -5.88 -7.70
N ARG A 57 12.77 -4.96 -6.86
CA ARG A 57 11.38 -4.96 -6.42
C ARG A 57 10.41 -4.82 -7.59
N ASP A 58 10.64 -3.87 -8.49
CA ASP A 58 9.78 -3.64 -9.66
C ASP A 58 9.79 -4.84 -10.61
N GLN A 59 10.97 -5.44 -10.84
CA GLN A 59 11.11 -6.65 -11.65
C GLN A 59 10.38 -7.86 -11.04
N LEU A 60 10.43 -8.00 -9.71
CA LEU A 60 9.71 -9.05 -8.98
C LEU A 60 8.19 -8.85 -9.07
N ILE A 61 7.70 -7.64 -8.84
CA ILE A 61 6.28 -7.29 -8.97
C ILE A 61 5.80 -7.58 -10.40
N ALA A 62 6.57 -7.19 -11.42
CA ALA A 62 6.24 -7.47 -12.81
C ALA A 62 6.22 -8.99 -13.11
N SER A 63 7.16 -9.77 -12.56
CA SER A 63 7.19 -11.23 -12.68
C SER A 63 5.93 -11.87 -12.07
N LEU A 64 5.62 -11.53 -10.82
CA LEU A 64 4.44 -12.03 -10.11
C LEU A 64 3.14 -11.60 -10.79
N GLY A 65 3.10 -10.39 -11.35
CA GLY A 65 1.97 -9.88 -12.12
C GLY A 65 1.70 -10.68 -13.39
N ARG A 66 2.75 -11.02 -14.16
CA ARG A 66 2.63 -11.90 -15.33
C ARG A 66 2.14 -13.29 -14.94
N LEU A 67 2.69 -13.87 -13.87
CA LEU A 67 2.27 -15.18 -13.36
C LEU A 67 0.80 -15.18 -12.92
N SER A 68 0.38 -14.14 -12.18
CA SER A 68 -1.01 -13.98 -11.74
C SER A 68 -1.99 -13.90 -12.91
N SER A 69 -1.64 -13.12 -13.92
CA SER A 69 -2.46 -12.97 -15.14
C SER A 69 -2.57 -14.30 -15.88
N TYR A 70 -1.45 -14.99 -16.12
CA TYR A 70 -1.44 -16.31 -16.76
C TYR A 70 -2.26 -17.36 -16.00
N MET A 71 -2.21 -17.36 -14.67
CA MET A 71 -3.04 -18.27 -13.86
C MET A 71 -4.52 -17.98 -14.03
N ARG A 72 -4.93 -16.71 -14.14
CA ARG A 72 -6.33 -16.34 -14.39
C ARG A 72 -6.78 -16.79 -15.76
N ASP A 73 -5.97 -16.55 -16.79
CA ASP A 73 -6.26 -17.00 -18.16
C ASP A 73 -6.37 -18.53 -18.22
N LEU A 74 -5.52 -19.24 -17.48
CA LEU A 74 -5.54 -20.70 -17.41
C LEU A 74 -6.79 -21.23 -16.70
N ILE A 75 -7.23 -20.56 -15.62
CA ILE A 75 -8.48 -20.89 -14.93
C ILE A 75 -9.68 -20.62 -15.85
N GLU A 76 -9.70 -19.50 -16.57
CA GLU A 76 -10.75 -19.18 -17.53
C GLU A 76 -10.80 -20.23 -18.66
N ALA A 77 -9.66 -20.53 -19.28
CA ALA A 77 -9.58 -21.51 -20.36
C ALA A 77 -9.95 -22.94 -19.90
N HIS A 78 -9.57 -23.32 -18.68
CA HIS A 78 -9.80 -24.69 -18.18
C HIS A 78 -11.19 -24.89 -17.56
N ARG A 79 -11.76 -23.87 -16.91
CA ARG A 79 -13.01 -23.98 -16.13
C ARG A 79 -14.16 -23.12 -16.66
N GLY A 80 -13.93 -22.28 -17.68
CA GLY A 80 -14.92 -21.34 -18.19
C GLY A 80 -15.30 -20.24 -17.18
N LEU A 81 -14.54 -20.11 -16.10
CA LEU A 81 -14.80 -19.14 -15.04
C LEU A 81 -14.07 -17.84 -15.35
N ARG A 82 -14.82 -16.82 -15.77
CA ARG A 82 -14.30 -15.46 -15.90
C ARG A 82 -14.13 -14.82 -14.54
N TYR A 83 -12.94 -14.32 -14.26
CA TYR A 83 -12.70 -13.50 -13.09
C TYR A 83 -13.43 -12.15 -13.26
N ARG A 84 -14.50 -11.93 -12.50
CA ARG A 84 -15.15 -10.61 -12.42
C ARG A 84 -14.31 -9.71 -11.51
N GLY A 85 -13.25 -9.15 -12.07
CA GLY A 85 -12.49 -8.09 -11.41
C GLY A 85 -13.28 -6.79 -11.46
N GLY A 86 -13.44 -6.11 -10.32
CA GLY A 86 -13.77 -4.70 -10.32
C GLY A 86 -12.54 -3.92 -10.78
N TYR A 87 -12.73 -2.95 -11.67
CA TYR A 87 -11.69 -2.05 -12.12
C TYR A 87 -12.18 -0.61 -11.94
N PHE A 88 -11.43 0.17 -11.17
CA PHE A 88 -11.52 1.62 -11.19
C PHE A 88 -10.63 2.15 -12.31
N THR A 89 -11.25 2.90 -13.22
CA THR A 89 -10.52 3.74 -14.16
C THR A 89 -9.68 4.75 -13.39
N ASP A 90 -8.58 5.24 -13.99
CA ASP A 90 -7.72 6.24 -13.33
C ASP A 90 -8.51 7.49 -12.95
N ALA A 91 -9.46 7.91 -13.79
CA ALA A 91 -10.37 9.00 -13.49
C ALA A 91 -11.24 8.71 -12.25
N ALA A 92 -11.78 7.48 -12.13
CA ALA A 92 -12.56 7.09 -10.97
C ALA A 92 -11.70 6.99 -9.70
N ARG A 93 -10.45 6.51 -9.79
CA ARG A 93 -9.50 6.52 -8.67
C ARG A 93 -9.19 7.93 -8.21
N ARG A 94 -8.91 8.84 -9.14
CA ARG A 94 -8.64 10.25 -8.83
C ARG A 94 -9.82 10.92 -8.12
N VAL A 95 -11.04 10.75 -8.64
CA VAL A 95 -12.24 11.31 -8.03
C VAL A 95 -12.49 10.70 -6.65
N GLY A 96 -12.38 9.37 -6.54
CA GLY A 96 -12.60 8.65 -5.28
C GLY A 96 -11.55 8.98 -4.22
N ALA A 97 -10.27 9.03 -4.58
CA ALA A 97 -9.18 9.35 -3.67
C ALA A 97 -9.32 10.76 -3.10
N ARG A 98 -9.58 11.75 -3.96
CA ARG A 98 -9.86 13.12 -3.50
C ARG A 98 -11.07 13.16 -2.58
N ALA A 99 -12.19 12.55 -2.96
CA ALA A 99 -13.39 12.54 -2.14
C ALA A 99 -13.15 11.95 -0.74
N VAL A 100 -12.37 10.87 -0.63
CA VAL A 100 -12.05 10.23 0.66
C VAL A 100 -11.07 11.06 1.49
N LEU A 101 -10.03 11.60 0.86
CA LEU A 101 -9.01 12.39 1.54
C LEU A 101 -9.57 13.76 1.99
N ASP A 102 -10.41 14.40 1.17
CA ASP A 102 -11.06 15.68 1.51
C ASP A 102 -12.17 15.51 2.56
N SER A 103 -12.74 14.31 2.71
CA SER A 103 -13.79 14.06 3.70
C SER A 103 -13.25 13.86 5.12
N HIS A 104 -11.94 13.93 5.34
CA HIS A 104 -11.32 13.72 6.64
C HIS A 104 -10.24 14.77 6.93
N VAL A 105 -10.11 15.10 8.21
CA VAL A 105 -8.98 15.86 8.74
C VAL A 105 -8.10 14.95 9.59
N VAL A 106 -6.79 15.14 9.51
CA VAL A 106 -5.84 14.42 10.37
C VAL A 106 -5.93 14.97 11.77
N VAL A 107 -5.94 14.06 12.74
CA VAL A 107 -5.92 14.43 14.14
C VAL A 107 -4.81 13.74 14.90
N VAL A 108 -4.29 14.40 15.92
CA VAL A 108 -3.38 13.83 16.91
C VAL A 108 -4.01 13.86 18.29
N SER A 109 -3.73 12.84 19.10
CA SER A 109 -4.33 12.69 20.42
C SER A 109 -3.37 12.11 21.45
N ASP A 110 -3.62 12.44 22.71
CA ASP A 110 -3.00 11.88 23.90
C ASP A 110 -3.69 10.59 24.40
N ASP A 111 -4.62 10.05 23.63
CA ASP A 111 -5.35 8.82 23.98
C ASP A 111 -4.40 7.63 24.21
N ALA A 112 -4.44 7.11 25.43
CA ALA A 112 -3.63 5.98 25.88
C ALA A 112 -4.40 4.63 25.87
N ALA A 113 -5.67 4.62 25.45
CA ALA A 113 -6.45 3.39 25.37
C ALA A 113 -5.80 2.41 24.37
N PRO A 114 -5.81 1.09 24.64
CA PRO A 114 -5.25 0.12 23.70
C PRO A 114 -6.05 0.09 22.39
N VAL A 115 -5.35 -0.09 21.27
CA VAL A 115 -5.97 -0.35 19.97
C VAL A 115 -6.49 -1.79 19.94
N ASN A 116 -7.77 -1.97 19.65
CA ASN A 116 -8.42 -3.25 19.42
C ASN A 116 -8.24 -3.69 17.95
N PRO A 117 -7.44 -4.73 17.67
CA PRO A 117 -7.19 -5.16 16.29
C PRO A 117 -8.42 -5.77 15.60
N GLN A 118 -9.46 -6.15 16.34
CA GLN A 118 -10.68 -6.76 15.80
C GLN A 118 -11.86 -5.79 15.71
N GLY A 119 -11.69 -4.53 16.11
CA GLY A 119 -12.78 -3.56 16.25
C GLY A 119 -12.50 -2.20 15.63
N VAL A 120 -13.53 -1.34 15.68
CA VAL A 120 -13.39 0.07 15.33
C VAL A 120 -12.71 0.79 16.49
N ASN A 121 -11.55 1.38 16.22
CA ASN A 121 -10.78 2.10 17.21
C ASN A 121 -11.15 3.58 17.18
N GLN A 122 -12.12 3.97 18.00
CA GLN A 122 -12.44 5.38 18.19
C GLN A 122 -11.46 6.01 19.17
N ILE A 123 -11.05 7.25 18.90
CA ILE A 123 -10.32 8.05 19.87
C ILE A 123 -11.28 8.40 21.00
N SER A 124 -10.86 8.15 22.24
CA SER A 124 -11.67 8.42 23.43
C SER A 124 -12.10 9.89 23.48
N LYS A 125 -13.39 10.14 23.79
CA LYS A 125 -13.92 11.49 24.00
C LYS A 125 -13.34 12.21 25.23
N ALA A 126 -12.75 11.46 26.16
CA ALA A 126 -12.08 12.01 27.32
C ALA A 126 -10.64 12.47 27.03
N SER A 127 -10.12 12.11 25.86
CA SER A 127 -8.78 12.47 25.42
C SER A 127 -8.80 13.81 24.69
N SER A 128 -7.66 14.50 24.74
CA SER A 128 -7.46 15.72 23.98
C SER A 128 -7.18 15.36 22.52
N ILE A 129 -7.75 16.13 21.61
CA ILE A 129 -7.61 15.96 20.16
C ILE A 129 -7.22 17.31 19.56
N VAL A 130 -6.18 17.32 18.74
CA VAL A 130 -5.80 18.47 17.93
C VAL A 130 -5.97 18.10 16.46
N GLU A 131 -6.70 18.93 15.73
CA GLU A 131 -6.91 18.80 14.29
C GLU A 131 -5.79 19.52 13.55
N LEU A 132 -5.18 18.85 12.58
CA LEU A 132 -4.12 19.43 11.76
C LEU A 132 -4.73 20.10 10.53
N GLN A 133 -4.03 21.10 10.01
CA GLN A 133 -4.36 21.73 8.74
C GLN A 133 -3.96 20.80 7.60
N SER A 134 -4.94 20.27 6.87
CA SER A 134 -4.70 19.41 5.70
C SER A 134 -4.28 20.23 4.48
N GLY A 135 -3.19 19.81 3.83
CA GLY A 135 -2.82 20.27 2.50
C GLY A 135 -3.73 19.73 1.40
N THR A 136 -3.38 20.02 0.14
CA THR A 136 -4.12 19.50 -1.02
C THR A 136 -3.73 18.03 -1.32
N PRO A 137 -4.70 17.13 -1.58
CA PRO A 137 -4.39 15.77 -2.02
C PRO A 137 -3.57 15.74 -3.31
N ALA A 138 -2.48 15.00 -3.28
CA ALA A 138 -1.57 14.81 -4.40
C ALA A 138 -1.51 13.32 -4.80
N GLU A 139 -1.45 13.08 -6.11
CA GLU A 139 -1.15 11.76 -6.68
C GLU A 139 0.35 11.50 -6.52
N ASP A 140 0.72 10.28 -6.11
CA ASP A 140 2.13 9.87 -6.08
C ASP A 140 2.65 9.76 -7.51
N ALA A 141 3.81 10.38 -7.78
CA ALA A 141 4.39 10.44 -9.12
C ALA A 141 4.89 9.07 -9.64
N ILE A 142 5.13 8.12 -8.75
CA ILE A 142 5.67 6.79 -9.05
C ILE A 142 4.55 5.74 -9.01
N ASP A 143 3.54 5.94 -8.16
CA ASP A 143 2.43 5.02 -7.94
C ASP A 143 1.06 5.72 -8.12
N PRO A 144 0.49 5.74 -9.34
CA PRO A 144 -0.80 6.41 -9.62
C PRO A 144 -2.00 5.88 -8.79
N GLY A 145 -1.87 4.69 -8.19
CA GLY A 145 -2.86 4.14 -7.27
C GLY A 145 -2.81 4.80 -5.89
N ARG A 146 -1.74 5.54 -5.58
CA ARG A 146 -1.48 6.16 -4.28
C ARG A 146 -1.69 7.66 -4.32
N TRP A 147 -2.38 8.12 -3.29
CA TRP A 147 -2.67 9.52 -3.07
C TRP A 147 -2.31 9.88 -1.64
N THR A 148 -1.73 11.06 -1.45
CA THR A 148 -1.28 11.52 -0.14
C THR A 148 -1.75 12.95 0.15
N VAL A 149 -1.82 13.28 1.42
CA VAL A 149 -2.04 14.62 1.94
C VAL A 149 -1.02 14.85 3.04
N LEU A 150 -0.29 15.96 2.93
CA LEU A 150 0.54 16.45 4.02
C LEU A 150 -0.31 17.35 4.91
N ALA A 151 -0.53 16.94 6.15
CA ALA A 151 -1.18 17.74 7.16
C ALA A 151 -0.13 18.34 8.11
N HIS A 152 -0.36 19.53 8.63
CA HIS A 152 0.58 20.20 9.52
C HIS A 152 -0.13 21.03 10.60
N CYS A 153 0.59 21.33 11.67
CA CYS A 153 0.18 22.34 12.66
C CYS A 153 1.42 22.92 13.34
N ASP A 154 1.29 24.14 13.85
CA ASP A 154 2.34 24.74 14.67
C ASP A 154 2.44 23.99 15.99
N ALA A 155 3.65 23.86 16.54
CA ALA A 155 3.86 23.20 17.82
C ALA A 155 3.12 23.91 18.98
N ALA A 156 2.85 25.21 18.83
CA ALA A 156 2.06 25.99 19.77
C ALA A 156 0.60 25.50 19.86
N ASP A 157 0.02 24.99 18.79
CA ASP A 157 -1.36 24.48 18.77
C ASP A 157 -1.51 23.15 19.51
N LEU A 158 -0.39 22.48 19.78
CA LEU A 158 -0.33 21.20 20.49
C LEU A 158 -0.22 21.38 22.01
N HIS A 159 -0.30 22.60 22.54
CA HIS A 159 -0.15 22.89 23.98
C HIS A 159 -1.15 22.16 24.89
N THR A 160 -2.29 21.73 24.34
CA THR A 160 -3.30 20.92 25.05
C THR A 160 -2.86 19.46 25.24
N LEU A 161 -1.88 19.00 24.47
CA LEU A 161 -1.36 17.64 24.50
C LEU A 161 -0.07 17.60 25.32
N THR A 162 -0.09 16.86 26.43
CA THR A 162 1.14 16.57 27.18
C THR A 162 2.03 15.55 26.46
N ALA A 163 1.43 14.68 25.66
CA ALA A 163 2.12 13.75 24.78
C ALA A 163 1.22 13.34 23.61
N ILE A 164 1.81 13.13 22.45
CA ILE A 164 1.14 12.54 21.30
C ILE A 164 1.28 11.02 21.39
N ARG A 165 0.17 10.29 21.27
CA ARG A 165 0.16 8.81 21.31
C ARG A 165 -0.46 8.20 20.08
N LYS A 166 -1.45 8.88 19.49
CA LYS A 166 -2.21 8.34 18.36
C LYS A 166 -2.39 9.39 17.28
N PHE A 167 -2.41 8.88 16.05
CA PHE A 167 -2.79 9.59 14.85
C PHE A 167 -4.12 9.01 14.37
N GLY A 168 -5.02 9.89 13.97
CA GLY A 168 -6.34 9.51 13.54
C GLY A 168 -6.86 10.37 12.40
N LEU A 169 -8.06 10.04 12.00
CA LEU A 169 -8.85 10.80 11.06
C LEU A 169 -10.19 11.14 11.70
N LYS A 170 -10.65 12.37 11.48
CA LYS A 170 -11.97 12.84 11.86
C LYS A 170 -12.75 13.21 10.61
N PRO A 171 -13.98 12.71 10.42
CA PRO A 171 -14.81 13.14 9.29
C PRO A 171 -15.10 14.65 9.34
N THR A 172 -14.96 15.34 8.20
CA THR A 172 -15.18 16.80 8.12
C THR A 172 -16.66 17.17 7.99
N SER A 173 -17.49 16.25 7.51
CA SER A 173 -18.91 16.49 7.17
C SER A 173 -19.90 16.04 8.24
N SER A 174 -19.44 15.47 9.35
CA SER A 174 -20.32 14.94 10.41
C SER A 174 -19.66 15.02 11.78
N ASP A 175 -20.47 15.04 12.84
CA ASP A 175 -20.00 14.93 14.24
C ASP A 175 -19.62 13.49 14.64
N ALA A 176 -19.31 12.64 13.67
CA ALA A 176 -18.79 11.32 13.93
C ALA A 176 -17.45 11.40 14.69
N PRO A 177 -17.19 10.47 15.62
CA PRO A 177 -15.97 10.48 16.41
C PRO A 177 -14.74 10.25 15.51
N ALA A 178 -13.61 10.81 15.93
CA ALA A 178 -12.31 10.50 15.33
C ALA A 178 -11.97 9.02 15.54
N PHE A 179 -11.29 8.43 14.57
CA PHE A 179 -10.83 7.06 14.61
C PHE A 179 -9.31 6.98 14.48
N VAL A 180 -8.73 6.00 15.16
CA VAL A 180 -7.30 5.72 15.16
C VAL A 180 -6.90 5.09 13.82
N VAL A 181 -5.88 5.65 13.19
CA VAL A 181 -5.24 5.12 11.98
C VAL A 181 -3.87 4.53 12.31
N SER A 182 -3.15 5.15 13.24
CA SER A 182 -1.84 4.69 13.67
C SER A 182 -1.61 5.04 15.14
N GLU A 183 -0.85 4.19 15.83
CA GLU A 183 -0.39 4.42 17.19
C GLU A 183 1.14 4.48 17.24
N LEU A 184 1.65 5.28 18.18
CA LEU A 184 3.07 5.28 18.51
C LEU A 184 3.35 4.23 19.58
N PHE A 185 4.48 3.55 19.44
CA PHE A 185 5.00 2.70 20.51
C PHE A 185 5.59 3.59 21.61
N GLY A 186 4.72 4.01 22.54
CA GLY A 186 5.03 4.98 23.58
C GLY A 186 4.63 6.42 23.22
N PRO A 187 4.68 7.36 24.19
CA PRO A 187 4.34 8.75 23.95
C PRO A 187 5.46 9.50 23.21
N LEU A 188 5.08 10.29 22.20
CA LEU A 188 5.93 11.34 21.66
C LEU A 188 5.70 12.63 22.45
N ILE A 189 6.72 13.04 23.19
CA ILE A 189 6.73 14.31 23.93
C ILE A 189 7.51 15.33 23.09
N LEU A 190 6.88 16.45 22.78
CA LEU A 190 7.52 17.50 21.99
C LEU A 190 8.38 18.37 22.91
N GLY A 191 9.64 18.58 22.51
CA GLY A 191 10.54 19.53 23.17
C GLY A 191 10.24 20.97 22.73
N SER A 192 10.79 21.95 23.45
CA SER A 192 10.60 23.38 23.17
C SER A 192 11.25 23.87 21.87
N SER A 193 12.06 23.04 21.23
CA SER A 193 12.71 23.34 19.94
C SER A 193 11.89 22.91 18.72
N VAL A 194 10.80 22.17 18.92
CA VAL A 194 9.89 21.79 17.82
C VAL A 194 9.01 22.99 17.50
N VAL A 195 8.99 23.38 16.23
CA VAL A 195 8.19 24.53 15.75
C VAL A 195 6.95 24.10 14.97
N GLU A 196 6.99 22.93 14.34
CA GLU A 196 5.93 22.40 13.50
C GLU A 196 5.88 20.87 13.61
N LEU A 197 4.66 20.33 13.56
CA LEU A 197 4.42 18.90 13.37
C LEU A 197 3.83 18.70 11.97
N GLN A 198 4.39 17.77 11.21
CA GLN A 198 3.88 17.36 9.90
C GLN A 198 3.51 15.88 9.92
N VAL A 199 2.38 15.53 9.33
CA VAL A 199 1.88 14.16 9.20
C VAL A 199 1.49 13.91 7.75
N LEU A 200 2.19 12.99 7.10
CA LEU A 200 1.83 12.51 5.77
C LEU A 200 0.91 11.30 5.92
N TYR A 201 -0.30 11.39 5.40
CA TYR A 201 -1.22 10.25 5.31
C TYR A 201 -1.67 10.05 3.87
N GLY A 202 -2.19 8.86 3.56
CA GLY A 202 -2.60 8.56 2.20
C GLY A 202 -3.52 7.37 2.07
N LEU A 203 -4.05 7.24 0.88
CA LEU A 203 -4.89 6.14 0.43
C LEU A 203 -4.21 5.45 -0.75
N HIS A 204 -4.25 4.12 -0.76
CA HIS A 204 -3.85 3.34 -1.92
C HIS A 204 -5.07 2.60 -2.46
N ILE A 205 -5.56 3.01 -3.63
CA ILE A 205 -6.65 2.35 -4.33
C ILE A 205 -6.05 1.29 -5.26
N VAL A 206 -6.20 0.03 -4.87
CA VAL A 206 -5.75 -1.12 -5.66
C VAL A 206 -6.91 -1.73 -6.42
N ASN A 207 -6.73 -1.97 -7.72
CA ASN A 207 -7.65 -2.83 -8.43
C ASN A 207 -7.32 -4.30 -8.15
N ARG A 208 -8.33 -5.12 -7.85
CA ARG A 208 -8.10 -6.57 -7.66
C ARG A 208 -7.56 -7.26 -8.92
N SER A 209 -7.79 -6.65 -10.08
CA SER A 209 -7.24 -7.11 -11.34
C SER A 209 -5.74 -6.84 -11.47
N GLU A 210 -5.17 -5.89 -10.72
CA GLU A 210 -3.75 -5.54 -10.77
C GLU A 210 -2.90 -6.47 -9.89
N PRO A 211 -1.59 -6.58 -10.16
CA PRO A 211 -0.66 -7.29 -9.28
C PRO A 211 -0.68 -6.68 -7.88
N PRO A 212 -0.58 -7.48 -6.80
CA PRO A 212 -0.48 -6.95 -5.44
C PRO A 212 0.76 -6.07 -5.31
N SER A 213 0.55 -4.79 -5.00
CA SER A 213 1.60 -3.76 -4.87
C SER A 213 2.01 -3.51 -3.41
N GLY A 214 1.25 -4.02 -2.44
CA GLY A 214 1.53 -3.96 -1.01
C GLY A 214 1.52 -5.33 -0.37
N PHE A 215 2.57 -5.63 0.40
CA PHE A 215 2.55 -6.70 1.40
C PHE A 215 2.18 -6.04 2.72
N SER A 216 1.07 -6.46 3.34
CA SER A 216 0.76 -6.03 4.70
C SER A 216 1.90 -6.49 5.63
N SER A 217 2.42 -5.57 6.44
CA SER A 217 3.31 -5.90 7.55
C SER A 217 2.56 -6.62 8.66
#